data_AF-A0A3P1XVP4-F1
#
_entry.id   AF-A0A3P1XVP4-F1
#
_cell.length_a   1.000
_cell.length_b   1.000
_cell.length_c   1.000
_cell.angle_alpha   90.00
_cell.angle_beta   90.00
_cell.angle_gamma   90.00
#
_symmetry.space_group_name_H-M   'P 1'
#
loop_
_entity.id
_entity.type
_entity.pdbx_description
1 polymer ?
#
loop_
_entity_poly.entity_id
_entity_poly.type
_entity_poly.pdbx_seq_one_letter_code
_entity_poly.pdbx_strand_id
1 'polypeptide(L)' 'NETVDGLRMWAHGGALHLTLPNAATVHIYNVNGAIVKTLFLPSGDHVEPLPPGMYLVRVGERVTKIVVK' A
#
# COMPACT_ATOMS: atom_id res chain seq x y z
N ASN A 1 -3.45 17.17 -11.80
CA ASN A 1 -3.37 16.03 -10.85
C ASN A 1 -3.97 14.84 -11.57
N GLU A 2 -3.14 14.08 -12.27
CA GLU A 2 -3.57 12.96 -13.10
C GLU A 2 -3.69 11.70 -12.23
N THR A 3 -4.92 11.39 -11.82
CA THR A 3 -5.32 10.11 -11.24
C THR A 3 -5.63 9.15 -12.39
N VAL A 4 -4.61 8.62 -13.08
CA VAL A 4 -4.87 7.88 -14.34
C VAL A 4 -5.21 6.40 -14.12
N ASP A 5 -4.95 5.79 -12.95
CA ASP A 5 -5.17 4.32 -12.80
C ASP A 5 -6.17 3.88 -11.73
N GLY A 6 -6.86 4.80 -11.03
CA GLY A 6 -7.80 4.45 -9.94
C GLY A 6 -7.18 3.87 -8.67
N LEU A 7 -5.89 3.49 -8.71
CA LEU A 7 -5.11 3.07 -7.54
C LEU A 7 -4.77 4.26 -6.64
N ARG A 8 -5.17 4.20 -5.37
CA ARG A 8 -4.80 5.16 -4.32
C ARG A 8 -4.16 4.45 -3.14
N MET A 9 -3.11 5.04 -2.57
CA MET A 9 -2.39 4.53 -1.40
C MET A 9 -2.04 5.71 -0.51
N TRP A 10 -2.40 5.64 0.78
CA TRP A 10 -2.06 6.68 1.75
C TRP A 10 -1.95 6.12 3.17
N ALA A 11 -1.25 6.82 4.05
CA ALA A 11 -1.24 6.50 5.48
C ALA A 11 -2.22 7.38 6.24
N HIS A 12 -3.01 6.78 7.13
CA HIS A 12 -3.87 7.49 8.05
C HIS A 12 -4.17 6.63 9.29
N GLY A 13 -4.05 7.22 10.48
CA GLY A 13 -4.42 6.57 11.74
C GLY A 13 -3.64 5.28 12.06
N GLY A 14 -2.33 5.24 11.82
CA GLY A 14 -1.52 4.04 12.07
C GLY A 14 -1.77 2.89 11.09
N ALA A 15 -2.35 3.18 9.93
CA ALA A 15 -2.65 2.18 8.91
C ALA A 15 -2.32 2.67 7.50
N LEU A 16 -2.04 1.72 6.62
CA LEU A 16 -2.03 1.91 5.17
C LEU A 16 -3.45 1.72 4.65
N HIS A 17 -3.95 2.72 3.94
CA HIS A 17 -5.22 2.68 3.24
C HIS A 17 -4.94 2.51 1.75
N LEU A 18 -5.68 1.60 1.11
CA LEU A 18 -5.58 1.34 -0.33
C LEU A 18 -6.96 1.40 -0.96
N THR A 19 -7.06 2.03 -2.13
CA THR A 19 -8.19 1.84 -3.05
C THR A 19 -7.64 1.14 -4.29
N LEU A 20 -8.10 -0.09 -4.55
CA LEU A 20 -7.64 -0.90 -5.68
C LEU A 20 -8.69 -0.91 -6.80
N PRO A 21 -8.31 -0.57 -8.06
CA PRO A 21 -9.23 -0.62 -9.20
C PRO A 21 -9.60 -2.06 -9.61
N ASN A 22 -8.71 -3.02 -9.36
CA ASN A 22 -8.85 -4.44 -9.66
C ASN A 22 -8.21 -5.27 -8.53
N ALA A 23 -8.52 -6.56 -8.47
CA ALA A 23 -7.84 -7.47 -7.54
C ALA A 23 -6.33 -7.50 -7.83
N ALA A 24 -5.49 -7.42 -6.79
CA ALA A 24 -4.04 -7.33 -6.94
C ALA A 24 -3.29 -7.91 -5.73
N THR A 25 -2.07 -8.35 -5.98
CA THR A 25 -1.12 -8.69 -4.92
C THR A 25 -0.38 -7.43 -4.46
N VAL A 26 -0.51 -7.12 -3.18
CA VAL A 26 0.15 -6.01 -2.49
C VAL A 26 1.35 -6.57 -1.72
N HIS A 27 2.53 -6.02 -2.00
CA HIS A 27 3.75 -6.31 -1.25
C HIS A 27 4.14 -5.08 -0.44
N ILE A 28 4.39 -5.27 0.85
CA ILE A 28 4.80 -4.20 1.76
C ILE A 28 6.21 -4.53 2.24
N TYR A 29 7.15 -3.63 2.00
CA TYR A 29 8.53 -3.76 2.42
C TYR A 29 8.86 -2.66 3.43
N ASN A 30 9.76 -2.96 4.38
CA ASN A 30 10.36 -1.92 5.22
C ASN A 30 11.50 -1.20 4.48
N VAL A 31 12.06 -0.17 5.12
CA VAL A 31 13.18 0.63 4.56
C VAL A 31 14.44 -0.16 4.28
N ASN A 32 14.64 -1.29 4.96
CA ASN A 32 15.79 -2.17 4.76
C ASN A 32 15.58 -3.14 3.58
N GLY A 33 14.43 -3.06 2.90
CA GLY A 33 14.07 -3.94 1.77
C GLY A 33 13.52 -5.31 2.19
N ALA A 34 13.33 -5.56 3.49
CA ALA A 34 12.73 -6.81 3.95
C ALA A 34 11.21 -6.78 3.78
N ILE A 35 10.64 -7.91 3.36
CA ILE A 35 9.19 -8.05 3.19
C ILE A 35 8.50 -8.10 4.56
N VAL A 36 7.50 -7.24 4.74
CA VAL A 36 6.69 -7.11 5.97
C VAL A 36 5.38 -7.88 5.81
N LYS A 37 4.69 -7.70 4.68
CA LYS A 37 3.45 -8.41 4.35
C LYS A 37 3.33 -8.66 2.85
N THR A 38 2.67 -9.76 2.50
CA THR A 38 2.16 -10.03 1.15
C THR A 38 0.67 -10.33 1.26
N LEU A 39 -0.15 -9.63 0.50
CA LEU A 39 -1.61 -9.71 0.58
C LEU A 39 -2.17 -9.86 -0.83
N PHE A 40 -3.16 -10.74 -1.02
CA PHE A 40 -3.99 -10.74 -2.22
C PHE A 40 -5.32 -10.07 -1.87
N LEU A 41 -5.57 -8.89 -2.42
CA LEU A 41 -6.73 -8.07 -2.08
C LEU A 41 -7.65 -7.92 -3.30
N PRO A 42 -8.98 -7.97 -3.14
CA PRO A 42 -9.93 -7.67 -4.22
C PRO A 42 -9.95 -6.17 -4.56
N SER A 43 -10.65 -5.79 -5.62
CA SER A 43 -10.94 -4.38 -5.91
C SER A 43 -11.73 -3.73 -4.76
N GLY A 44 -11.54 -2.44 -4.54
CA GLY A 44 -12.22 -1.67 -3.50
C GLY A 44 -11.26 -1.09 -2.46
N ASP A 45 -11.82 -0.65 -1.33
CA ASP A 45 -11.09 0.00 -0.25
C ASP A 45 -10.63 -1.01 0.81
N HIS A 46 -9.38 -0.86 1.25
CA HIS A 46 -8.72 -1.73 2.22
C HIS A 46 -7.95 -0.92 3.25
N VAL A 47 -7.90 -1.43 4.47
CA VAL A 47 -7.14 -0.83 5.58
C VAL A 47 -6.25 -1.89 6.20
N GLU A 48 -4.95 -1.64 6.15
CA GLU A 48 -3.92 -2.52 6.70
C GLU A 48 -3.22 -1.84 7.87
N PRO A 49 -3.44 -2.30 9.10
CA PRO A 49 -2.66 -1.84 10.25
C PRO A 49 -1.17 -2.08 10.02
N LEU A 50 -0.37 -1.04 10.25
CA LEU A 50 1.08 -1.08 10.14
C LEU A 50 1.70 -0.28 11.31
N PRO A 51 2.74 -0.80 11.97
CA PRO A 51 3.48 -0.03 12.96
C PRO A 51 4.01 1.29 12.35
N PRO A 52 4.20 2.35 13.15
CA PRO A 52 4.85 3.58 12.69
C PRO A 52 6.19 3.28 12.03
N GLY A 53 6.43 3.91 10.88
CA GLY A 53 7.60 3.62 10.07
C GLY A 53 7.42 3.98 8.61
N MET A 54 8.50 3.81 7.85
CA MET A 54 8.51 4.03 6.41
C MET A 54 8.47 2.69 5.67
N TYR A 55 7.62 2.63 4.66
CA TYR A 55 7.35 1.43 3.89
C TYR A 55 7.39 1.71 2.40
N LEU A 56 7.81 0.71 1.63
CA LEU A 56 7.60 0.67 0.19
C LEU A 56 6.44 -0.28 -0.08
N VAL A 57 5.37 0.25 -0.64
CA VAL A 57 4.18 -0.51 -1.02
C VAL A 57 4.21 -0.72 -2.52
N ARG A 58 4.19 -1.97 -2.96
CA ARG A 58 4.15 -2.37 -4.36
C ARG A 58 2.80 -3.00 -4.68
N VAL A 59 2.13 -2.48 -5.71
CA VAL A 59 0.91 -3.02 -6.28
C VAL A 59 1.12 -3.14 -7.78
N GLY A 60 1.25 -4.37 -8.29
CA GLY A 60 1.68 -4.60 -9.67
C GLY A 60 3.05 -3.98 -9.97
N GLU A 61 3.08 -3.05 -10.94
CA GLU A 61 4.27 -2.29 -11.32
C GLU A 61 4.47 -0.99 -10.53
N ARG A 62 3.43 -0.54 -9.80
CA ARG A 62 3.49 0.72 -9.06
C ARG A 62 4.10 0.51 -7.69
N VAL A 63 5.13 1.28 -7.39
CA VAL A 63 5.76 1.35 -6.08
C VAL A 63 5.53 2.73 -5.48
N THR A 64 5.14 2.80 -4.21
CA THR A 64 4.91 4.06 -3.50
C THR A 64 5.52 3.99 -2.11
N LYS A 65 6.24 5.06 -1.76
CA LYS A 65 6.79 5.24 -0.42
C LYS A 65 5.71 5.82 0.48
N ILE A 66 5.39 5.12 1.56
CA ILE A 66 4.38 5.51 2.54
C ILE A 66 5.05 5.66 3.91
N VAL A 67 4.72 6.74 4.61
CA VAL A 67 5.18 6.98 5.99
C VAL A 67 3.96 6.89 6.89
N VAL A 68 3.95 5.90 7.77
CA VAL A 68 2.94 5.72 8.82
C VAL A 68 3.45 6.41 10.08
N LYS A 69 2.61 7.27 10.65
CA LYS A 69 2.89 8.00 11.90
C LYS A 69 2.33 7.24 13.10
#